data_AF-A0A2S8V1R6-F1
#
_entry.id   AF-A0A2S8V1R6-F1
#
_cell.length_a   1.000
_cell.length_b   1.000
_cell.length_c   1.000
_cell.angle_alpha   90.00
_cell.angle_beta   90.00
_cell.angle_gamma   90.00
#
_symmetry.space_group_name_H-M   'P 1'
#
loop_
_entity.id
_entity.type
_entity.pdbx_description
1 polymer ?
#
loop_
_entity_poly.entity_id
_entity_poly.type
_entity_poly.pdbx_seq_one_letter_code
_entity_poly.pdbx_strand_id
1 'polypeptide(L)'
;MTERVAFQLQIAPGMIAEYIARHSPVWPEMLAEIAASGRRDYSIFLGDEGRLFGYYETDDDAAARAYLAASPVAARWEASMSEFFVGLEGRADQAAAPLVEVFNLHDQLTASAP
;
A
#
# COMPACT_ATOMS: atom_id res chain seq x y z
N MET A 1 15.33 -9.29 -7.08
CA MET A 1 14.70 -10.21 -6.10
C MET A 1 13.38 -9.58 -5.73
N THR A 2 12.34 -10.37 -5.50
CA THR A 2 11.06 -9.83 -5.03
C THR A 2 11.24 -9.28 -3.62
N GLU A 3 10.92 -8.01 -3.42
CA GLU A 3 10.76 -7.36 -2.13
C GLU A 3 9.28 -7.42 -1.73
N ARG A 4 9.04 -7.70 -0.44
CA ARG A 4 7.72 -7.71 0.17
C ARG A 4 7.63 -6.55 1.13
N VAL A 5 6.71 -5.63 0.87
CA VAL A 5 6.53 -4.43 1.65
C VAL A 5 5.25 -4.55 2.45
N ALA A 6 5.39 -4.51 3.77
CA ALA A 6 4.27 -4.40 4.70
C ALA A 6 4.31 -3.04 5.39
N PHE A 7 3.15 -2.42 5.60
CA PHE A 7 3.08 -1.10 6.22
C PHE A 7 1.79 -0.90 7.02
N GLN A 8 1.79 0.11 7.89
CA GLN A 8 0.62 0.51 8.66
C GLN A 8 0.20 1.95 8.37
N LEU A 9 -1.12 2.15 8.38
CA LEU A 9 -1.77 3.46 8.30
C LEU A 9 -2.90 3.52 9.34
N GLN A 10 -3.35 4.73 9.62
CA GLN A 10 -4.49 4.97 10.51
C GLN A 10 -5.49 5.87 9.79
N ILE A 11 -6.74 5.45 9.71
CA ILE A 11 -7.84 6.29 9.24
C ILE A 11 -8.73 6.73 10.39
N ALA A 12 -9.45 7.84 10.22
CA ALA A 12 -10.42 8.31 11.19
C ALA A 12 -11.55 7.26 11.37
N PRO A 13 -11.87 6.81 12.61
CA PRO A 13 -12.88 5.78 12.81
C PRO A 13 -14.26 6.12 12.19
N GLY A 14 -14.63 7.41 12.19
CA GLY A 14 -15.86 7.89 11.57
C GLY A 14 -15.89 7.83 10.04
N MET A 15 -14.76 7.59 9.38
CA MET A 15 -14.63 7.57 7.91
C MET A 15 -14.42 6.16 7.34
N ILE A 16 -14.44 5.12 8.18
CA ILE A 16 -14.19 3.73 7.77
C ILE A 16 -15.14 3.29 6.65
N ALA A 17 -16.45 3.55 6.79
CA ALA A 17 -17.44 3.11 5.81
C ALA A 17 -17.19 3.73 4.43
N GLU A 18 -16.87 5.01 4.40
CA GLU A 18 -16.54 5.74 3.16
C GLU A 18 -15.20 5.26 2.57
N TYR A 19 -14.19 4.98 3.41
CA TYR A 19 -12.92 4.43 2.97
C TYR A 19 -13.10 3.10 2.23
N ILE A 20 -13.93 2.21 2.78
CA ILE A 20 -14.28 0.93 2.15
C ILE A 20 -15.00 1.16 0.82
N ALA A 21 -15.98 2.08 0.79
CA ALA A 21 -16.71 2.40 -0.43
C ALA A 21 -15.79 2.89 -1.55
N ARG A 22 -14.81 3.75 -1.24
CA ARG A 22 -13.82 4.24 -2.21
C ARG A 22 -12.90 3.14 -2.75
N HIS A 23 -12.67 2.08 -1.98
CA HIS A 23 -11.87 0.93 -2.43
C HIS A 23 -12.69 -0.16 -3.14
N SER A 24 -13.99 0.05 -3.36
CA SER A 24 -14.91 -0.96 -3.91
C SER A 24 -15.84 -0.40 -5.00
N PRO A 25 -15.32 -0.14 -6.22
CA PRO A 25 -13.95 -0.34 -6.67
C PRO A 25 -13.09 0.94 -6.68
N VAL A 26 -11.77 0.75 -6.60
CA VAL A 26 -10.77 1.78 -6.93
C VAL A 26 -10.89 2.17 -8.42
N TRP A 27 -10.49 3.39 -8.76
CA TRP A 27 -10.49 3.88 -10.14
C TRP A 27 -9.65 2.98 -11.07
N PRO A 28 -10.16 2.57 -12.24
CA PRO A 28 -9.41 1.72 -13.17
C PRO A 28 -8.05 2.27 -13.57
N GLU A 29 -7.94 3.60 -13.77
CA GLU A 29 -6.67 4.25 -14.07
C GLU A 29 -5.67 4.16 -12.92
N MET A 30 -6.12 4.23 -11.67
CA MET A 30 -5.24 4.09 -10.51
C MET A 30 -4.73 2.66 -10.38
N LEU A 31 -5.60 1.67 -10.64
CA LEU A 31 -5.19 0.26 -10.69
C LEU A 31 -4.11 0.01 -11.76
N ALA A 32 -4.26 0.64 -12.94
CA ALA A 32 -3.27 0.54 -14.00
C ALA A 32 -1.92 1.15 -13.60
N GLU A 33 -1.91 2.29 -12.90
CA GLU A 33 -0.71 2.94 -12.39
C GLU A 33 -0.01 2.11 -11.31
N ILE A 34 -0.76 1.51 -10.39
CA ILE A 34 -0.22 0.57 -9.39
C ILE A 34 0.46 -0.60 -10.09
N ALA A 35 -0.21 -1.23 -11.06
CA ALA A 35 0.36 -2.34 -11.81
C ALA A 35 1.61 -1.92 -12.61
N ALA A 36 1.56 -0.78 -13.29
CA ALA A 36 2.67 -0.25 -14.09
C ALA A 36 3.89 0.14 -13.24
N SER A 37 3.69 0.49 -11.96
CA SER A 37 4.79 0.73 -11.02
C SER A 37 5.57 -0.55 -10.65
N GLY A 38 5.05 -1.74 -11.01
CA GLY A 38 5.63 -3.03 -10.65
C GLY A 38 5.13 -3.60 -9.32
N ARG A 39 4.20 -2.92 -8.64
CA ARG A 39 3.51 -3.48 -7.46
C ARG A 39 2.52 -4.56 -7.88
N ARG A 40 2.53 -5.68 -7.16
CA ARG A 40 1.63 -6.83 -7.35
C ARG A 40 1.21 -7.43 -6.00
N ASP A 41 0.22 -8.31 -6.04
CA ASP A 41 -0.34 -8.97 -4.85
C ASP A 41 -0.70 -7.98 -3.73
N TYR A 42 -1.14 -6.78 -4.13
CA TYR A 42 -1.38 -5.66 -3.23
C TYR A 42 -2.73 -5.82 -2.52
N SER A 43 -2.69 -5.97 -1.20
CA SER A 43 -3.85 -6.02 -0.32
C SER A 43 -3.77 -4.97 0.79
N ILE A 44 -4.92 -4.43 1.18
CA ILE A 44 -5.07 -3.58 2.37
C ILE A 44 -6.14 -4.21 3.26
N PHE A 45 -5.81 -4.39 4.53
CA PHE A 45 -6.64 -5.01 5.54
C PHE A 45 -7.03 -3.96 6.58
N LEU A 46 -8.30 -3.94 6.98
CA LEU A 46 -8.81 -3.10 8.04
C LEU A 46 -8.87 -3.90 9.34
N GLY A 47 -8.21 -3.39 10.38
CA GLY A 47 -8.35 -3.84 11.76
C GLY A 47 -9.20 -2.88 12.59
N ASP A 48 -9.16 -3.08 13.91
CA ASP A 48 -9.93 -2.27 14.86
C ASP A 48 -9.55 -0.78 14.81
N GLU A 49 -10.52 0.05 15.17
CA GLU A 49 -10.37 1.50 15.33
C GLU A 49 -9.78 2.23 14.11
N GLY A 50 -9.92 1.70 12.89
CA GLY A 50 -9.43 2.35 11.67
C GLY A 50 -7.95 2.07 11.38
N ARG A 51 -7.32 1.12 12.07
CA ARG A 51 -5.96 0.69 11.75
C ARG A 51 -5.96 -0.09 10.43
N LEU A 52 -5.13 0.32 9.49
CA LEU A 52 -4.92 -0.37 8.23
C LEU A 52 -3.56 -1.07 8.22
N PHE A 53 -3.53 -2.26 7.64
CA PHE A 53 -2.31 -2.98 7.29
C PHE A 53 -2.29 -3.19 5.78
N GLY A 54 -1.26 -2.69 5.10
CA GLY A 54 -1.07 -2.90 3.67
C GLY A 54 0.10 -3.83 3.38
N TYR A 55 -0.02 -4.62 2.33
CA TYR A 55 1.01 -5.53 1.84
C TYR A 55 1.06 -5.51 0.32
N TYR A 56 2.24 -5.40 -0.28
CA TYR A 56 2.44 -5.67 -1.71
C TYR A 56 3.82 -6.26 -1.97
N GLU A 57 3.98 -6.83 -3.16
CA GLU A 57 5.25 -7.30 -3.68
C GLU A 57 5.73 -6.40 -4.82
N THR A 58 7.04 -6.24 -4.96
CA THR A 58 7.67 -5.51 -6.06
C THR A 58 9.10 -5.99 -6.26
N ASP A 59 9.72 -5.70 -7.40
CA ASP A 59 11.13 -6.04 -7.63
C ASP A 59 12.09 -4.90 -7.24
N ASP A 60 11.56 -3.69 -7.03
CA ASP A 60 12.28 -2.49 -6.61
C ASP A 60 11.29 -1.47 -6.02
N ASP A 61 11.20 -1.37 -4.68
CA ASP A 61 10.27 -0.44 -4.02
C ASP A 61 10.61 1.03 -4.30
N ALA A 62 11.89 1.37 -4.37
CA ALA A 62 12.31 2.74 -4.63
C ALA A 62 11.86 3.20 -6.03
N ALA A 63 12.01 2.35 -7.04
CA ALA A 63 11.53 2.61 -8.39
C ALA A 63 10.00 2.68 -8.46
N ALA A 64 9.28 1.76 -7.79
CA ALA A 64 7.82 1.76 -7.75
C ALA A 64 7.27 3.05 -7.11
N ARG A 65 7.86 3.49 -5.99
CA ARG A 65 7.51 4.75 -5.32
C ARG A 65 7.82 5.96 -6.19
N ALA A 66 8.97 5.98 -6.87
CA ALA A 66 9.34 7.06 -7.78
C ALA A 66 8.36 7.18 -8.96
N TYR A 67 7.93 6.05 -9.53
CA TYR A 67 6.93 6.00 -10.59
C TYR A 67 5.60 6.62 -10.12
N LEU A 68 5.05 6.16 -8.99
CA LEU A 68 3.78 6.65 -8.45
C LEU A 68 3.86 8.11 -7.95
N ALA A 69 5.05 8.57 -7.56
CA ALA A 69 5.28 9.98 -7.22
C ALA A 69 5.14 10.90 -8.44
N ALA A 70 5.56 10.43 -9.62
CA ALA A 70 5.47 11.18 -10.88
C ALA A 70 4.10 11.05 -11.57
N SER A 71 3.25 10.12 -11.15
CA SER A 71 1.95 9.87 -11.75
C SER A 71 0.91 10.94 -11.37
N PRO A 72 0.30 11.64 -12.36
CA PRO A 72 -0.77 12.60 -12.09
C PRO A 72 -2.07 11.92 -11.62
N VAL A 73 -2.29 10.66 -12.00
CA VAL A 73 -3.43 9.86 -11.54
C VAL A 73 -3.26 9.51 -10.07
N ALA A 74 -2.07 9.03 -9.68
CA ALA A 74 -1.76 8.76 -8.27
C ALA A 74 -1.87 10.01 -7.42
N ALA A 75 -1.36 11.16 -7.89
CA ALA A 75 -1.51 12.43 -7.18
C ALA A 75 -2.98 12.82 -6.95
N ARG A 76 -3.86 12.62 -7.94
CA ARG A 76 -5.30 12.87 -7.79
C ARG A 76 -5.96 11.91 -6.80
N TRP A 77 -5.61 10.63 -6.88
CA TRP A 77 -6.11 9.61 -5.95
C TRP A 77 -5.73 9.96 -4.51
N GLU A 78 -4.44 10.22 -4.26
CA GLU A 78 -3.92 10.62 -2.95
C GLU A 78 -4.60 11.88 -2.41
N ALA A 79 -4.78 12.91 -3.23
CA ALA A 79 -5.49 14.13 -2.83
C ALA A 79 -6.94 13.86 -2.42
N SER A 80 -7.60 12.87 -3.05
CA SER A 80 -8.94 12.46 -2.64
C SER A 80 -8.93 11.66 -1.33
N MET A 81 -7.88 10.86 -1.10
CA MET A 81 -7.76 9.97 0.06
C MET A 81 -7.14 10.63 1.29
N SER A 82 -6.55 11.82 1.17
CA SER A 82 -5.82 12.47 2.27
C SER A 82 -6.68 12.77 3.49
N GLU A 83 -7.98 13.04 3.31
CA GLU A 83 -8.91 13.36 4.40
C GLU A 83 -9.18 12.19 5.36
N PHE A 84 -8.93 10.95 4.92
CA PHE A 84 -9.20 9.76 5.72
C PHE A 84 -8.14 9.53 6.77
N PHE A 85 -6.88 9.87 6.48
CA PHE A 85 -5.73 9.46 7.28
C PHE A 85 -5.49 10.41 8.46
N VAL A 86 -5.12 9.82 9.60
CA VAL A 86 -4.83 10.54 10.85
C VAL A 86 -3.35 10.35 11.20
N GLY A 87 -2.69 11.42 11.63
CA GLY A 87 -1.29 11.38 12.08
C GLY A 87 -0.28 11.15 10.97
N LEU A 88 -0.67 11.40 9.72
CA LEU A 88 0.16 11.22 8.55
C LEU A 88 0.71 12.56 8.07
N GLU A 89 2.02 12.72 8.03
CA GLU A 89 2.68 13.87 7.41
C GLU A 89 3.08 13.50 5.97
N GLY A 90 2.41 14.09 4.97
CA GLY A 90 2.67 13.84 3.55
C GLY A 90 1.67 12.90 2.88
N ARG A 91 2.08 12.23 1.79
CA ARG A 91 1.23 11.28 1.04
C ARG A 91 1.19 9.91 1.72
N ALA A 92 0.04 9.23 1.70
CA ALA A 92 -0.14 7.95 2.35
C ALA A 92 0.81 6.88 1.79
N ASP A 93 0.98 6.85 0.46
CA ASP A 93 1.90 5.95 -0.23
C ASP A 93 3.39 6.20 0.03
N GLN A 94 3.76 7.33 0.63
CA GLN A 94 5.14 7.71 0.94
C GLN A 94 5.45 7.74 2.44
N ALA A 95 4.46 8.06 3.27
CA ALA A 95 4.62 8.23 4.72
C ALA A 95 4.12 7.03 5.53
N ALA A 96 3.57 6.00 4.88
CA ALA A 96 3.26 4.73 5.52
C ALA A 96 4.51 4.17 6.22
N ALA A 97 4.38 3.83 7.50
CA ALA A 97 5.48 3.28 8.28
C ALA A 97 5.76 1.84 7.80
N PRO A 98 6.93 1.56 7.20
CA PRO A 98 7.26 0.21 6.77
C PRO A 98 7.50 -0.69 8.00
N LEU A 99 7.06 -1.93 7.89
CA LEU A 99 7.30 -2.98 8.88
C LEU A 99 8.47 -3.85 8.44
N VAL A 100 9.21 -4.36 9.42
CA VAL A 100 10.33 -5.28 9.17
C VAL A 100 9.77 -6.69 9.02
N GLU A 101 9.98 -7.31 7.85
CA GLU A 101 9.73 -8.74 7.68
C GLU A 101 10.74 -9.54 8.53
N VAL A 102 10.23 -10.36 9.44
CA VAL A 102 11.05 -11.22 10.32
C VAL A 102 11.01 -12.70 9.94
N PHE A 103 10.07 -13.10 9.08
CA PHE A 103 9.86 -14.47 8.65
C PHE A 103 9.10 -14.54 7.32
N ASN A 104 9.56 -15.40 6.41
CA ASN A 104 8.80 -15.84 5.24
C ASN A 104 8.97 -17.35 5.05
N LEU A 105 7.86 -18.09 4.97
CA LEU A 105 7.88 -19.54 4.85
C LEU A 105 8.48 -20.01 3.51
N HIS A 106 8.10 -19.37 2.40
CA HIS A 106 8.52 -19.79 1.06
C HIS A 106 10.02 -19.61 0.87
N ASP A 107 10.56 -18.48 1.30
CA ASP A 107 11.99 -18.20 1.22
C ASP A 107 12.80 -19.19 2.07
N GLN A 108 12.36 -19.49 3.30
CA GLN A 108 13.05 -20.45 4.15
C GLN A 108 12.95 -21.89 3.62
N LEU A 109 11.81 -22.30 3.06
CA LEU A 109 11.68 -23.60 2.39
C LEU A 109 12.61 -23.70 1.17
N THR A 110 12.70 -22.63 0.37
CA THR A 110 13.56 -22.57 -0.82
C THR A 110 15.04 -22.64 -0.43
N ALA A 111 15.45 -21.91 0.60
CA ALA A 111 16.83 -21.94 1.11
C ALA A 111 17.19 -23.25 1.82
N SER A 112 16.19 -23.98 2.33
CA SER A 112 16.38 -25.28 3.00
C SER A 112 16.32 -26.46 2.04
N ALA A 113 15.99 -26.24 0.76
CA ALA A 113 16.01 -27.30 -0.25
C ALA A 113 17.48 -27.74 -0.50
N PRO A 114 17.75 -29.06 -0.55
CA PRO A 114 19.10 -29.60 -0.70
C PRO A 114 19.74 -29.35 -2.07
#